data_AF-A0A848S438-F1
#
_entry.id   AF-A0A848S438-F1
#
_cell.length_a   1.000
_cell.length_b   1.000
_cell.length_c   1.000
_cell.angle_alpha   90.00
_cell.angle_beta   90.00
_cell.angle_gamma   90.00
#
_symmetry.space_group_name_H-M   'P 1'
#
loop_
_entity.id
_entity.type
_entity.pdbx_description
1 polymer ?
#
loop_
_entity_poly.entity_id
_entity_poly.type
_entity_poly.pdbx_seq_one_letter_code
_entity_poly.pdbx_strand_id
1 'polypeptide(L)'
;MKIVQKALAFVGLLSLCALFIYALQDAPTDENFEKKLINDYNVYALQVPDNLDFAGEPLPLNSPDILERMDRELLVNTYWQSNGLLMFKRSKKYFPIIEPILKKHNIPDDFKYLAVIESGLTNAVSPAGARGVWQIMPATARENGLEVNDNVDERYHLEKATEVACKYLLKSKEELGSWTLAAAAYNAGNAGVSRRLREQNVSNYYDLLLGEETGRYLFRIVALKEILSNPAIYGFNFRDKDLYSTVPSYKVEVDTAVTDFSKFAQEFNINYKILKLHNPWLRQPHLNNRSRKLYHIEIPKKGYYQ
;
A
#
# COMPACT_ATOMS: atom_id res chain seq x y z
N MET A 1 7.74 35.99 53.95
CA MET A 1 7.02 34.82 53.38
C MET A 1 6.02 35.17 52.28
N LYS A 2 5.02 36.04 52.50
CA LYS A 2 3.96 36.33 51.49
C LYS A 2 4.47 36.91 50.15
N ILE A 3 5.53 37.72 50.17
CA ILE A 3 6.11 38.32 48.95
C ILE A 3 6.78 37.25 48.07
N VAL A 4 7.53 36.33 48.69
CA VAL A 4 8.21 35.21 48.00
C VAL A 4 7.18 34.25 47.38
N GLN A 5 6.09 33.96 48.10
CA GLN A 5 5.00 33.14 47.57
C GLN A 5 4.30 33.78 46.35
N LYS A 6 4.06 35.11 46.39
CA LYS A 6 3.49 35.84 45.24
C LYS A 6 4.45 35.88 44.05
N ALA A 7 5.75 36.04 44.30
CA ALA A 7 6.76 36.01 43.24
C ALA A 7 6.85 34.64 42.56
N LEU A 8 6.86 33.55 43.34
CA LEU A 8 6.85 32.18 42.79
C LEU A 8 5.57 31.87 42.01
N ALA A 9 4.41 32.31 42.51
CA ALA A 9 3.15 32.16 41.78
C ALA A 9 3.15 32.92 40.45
N PHE A 10 3.74 34.12 40.41
CA PHE A 10 3.87 34.92 39.19
C PHE A 10 4.82 34.28 38.18
N VAL A 11 5.97 33.76 38.63
CA VAL A 11 6.90 33.01 37.76
C VAL A 11 6.24 31.76 37.22
N GLY A 12 5.53 31.00 38.05
CA GLY A 12 4.77 29.81 37.61
C GLY A 12 3.71 30.15 36.56
N LEU A 13 2.99 31.25 36.73
CA LEU A 13 2.01 31.72 35.75
C LEU A 13 2.68 32.13 34.43
N LEU A 14 3.81 32.83 34.48
CA LEU A 14 4.59 33.21 33.28
C LEU A 14 5.13 31.99 32.54
N SER A 15 5.67 31.00 33.26
CA SER A 15 6.14 29.74 32.65
C SER A 15 4.99 28.96 32.01
N LEU A 16 3.81 28.93 32.65
CA LEU A 16 2.62 28.29 32.09
C LEU A 16 2.15 29.00 30.82
N CYS A 17 2.11 30.33 30.84
CA CYS A 17 1.76 31.13 29.66
C CYS A 17 2.78 30.93 28.51
N ALA A 18 4.08 30.89 28.81
CA ALA A 18 5.11 30.62 27.82
C ALA A 18 4.98 29.22 27.20
N LEU A 19 4.68 28.20 28.01
CA LEU A 19 4.38 26.85 27.53
C LEU A 19 3.15 26.82 26.60
N PHE A 20 2.07 27.51 26.96
CA PHE A 20 0.88 27.60 26.12
C PHE A 20 1.12 28.38 24.83
N ILE A 21 1.88 29.48 24.88
CA ILE A 21 2.25 30.26 23.69
C ILE A 21 3.10 29.41 22.75
N TYR A 22 4.10 28.69 23.28
CA TYR A 22 4.95 27.80 22.49
C TYR A 22 4.13 26.66 21.85
N ALA A 23 3.24 26.02 22.61
CA ALA A 23 2.35 24.97 22.11
C ALA A 23 1.36 25.47 21.03
N LEU A 24 0.89 26.72 21.13
CA LEU A 24 0.00 27.33 20.14
C LEU A 24 0.74 27.78 18.88
N GLN A 25 1.99 28.23 19.01
CA GLN A 25 2.81 28.68 17.89
C GLN A 25 3.24 27.52 16.99
N ASP A 26 3.52 26.34 17.57
CA ASP A 26 3.87 25.12 16.84
C ASP A 26 2.66 24.25 16.45
N ALA A 27 1.42 24.75 16.67
CA ALA A 27 0.24 24.04 16.23
C ALA A 27 0.26 23.86 14.70
N PRO A 28 -0.08 22.67 14.17
CA PRO A 28 -0.05 22.36 12.73
C PRO A 28 -1.25 23.00 12.02
N THR A 29 -1.32 24.33 12.04
CA THR A 29 -2.24 25.11 11.22
C THR A 29 -1.76 25.09 9.76
N ASP A 30 -2.66 25.41 8.85
CA ASP A 30 -2.36 25.42 7.41
C ASP A 30 -1.25 26.43 7.08
N GLU A 31 -1.30 27.60 7.71
CA GLU A 31 -0.33 28.67 7.56
C GLU A 31 1.07 28.29 8.08
N ASN A 32 1.15 27.67 9.26
CA ASN A 32 2.41 27.20 9.83
C ASN A 32 3.04 26.08 8.98
N PHE A 33 2.20 25.19 8.43
CA PHE A 33 2.65 24.09 7.57
C PHE A 33 3.24 24.59 6.25
N GLU A 34 2.56 25.53 5.58
CA GLU A 34 3.03 26.12 4.32
C GLU A 34 4.35 26.89 4.48
N LYS A 35 4.49 27.64 5.57
CA LYS A 35 5.73 28.39 5.86
C LYS A 35 6.95 27.48 6.08
N LYS A 36 6.75 26.33 6.72
CA LYS A 36 7.81 25.32 6.92
C LYS A 36 8.21 24.63 5.61
N LEU A 37 7.23 24.35 4.74
CA LEU A 37 7.46 23.70 3.44
C LEU A 37 8.45 24.47 2.55
N ILE A 38 8.37 25.81 2.55
CA ILE A 38 9.14 26.66 1.63
C ILE A 38 10.59 26.90 2.10
N ASN A 39 10.86 26.86 3.41
CA ASN A 39 12.12 27.36 3.96
C ASN A 39 13.14 26.29 4.37
N ASP A 40 12.73 25.02 4.52
CA ASP A 40 13.57 23.98 5.18
C ASP A 40 13.94 22.77 4.28
N TYR A 41 13.71 22.83 2.96
CA TYR A 41 13.95 21.69 2.07
C TYR A 41 15.45 21.39 1.89
N ASN A 42 15.90 20.24 2.40
CA ASN A 42 17.30 19.78 2.34
C ASN A 42 17.38 18.26 2.11
N VAL A 43 18.53 17.78 1.66
CA VAL A 43 18.83 16.36 1.40
C VAL A 43 19.95 15.91 2.36
N TYR A 44 19.77 14.77 3.01
CA TYR A 44 20.68 14.25 4.03
C TYR A 44 21.12 12.80 3.74
N ALA A 45 22.27 12.39 4.27
CA ALA A 45 22.57 10.96 4.32
C ALA A 45 21.55 10.26 5.22
N LEU A 46 21.01 9.12 4.77
CA LEU A 46 20.10 8.31 5.57
C LEU A 46 20.90 7.36 6.45
N GLN A 47 20.35 7.04 7.62
CA GLN A 47 20.86 5.96 8.45
C GLN A 47 19.93 4.76 8.27
N VAL A 48 20.52 3.59 7.99
CA VAL A 48 19.78 2.34 7.97
C VAL A 48 19.52 1.92 9.41
N PRO A 49 18.25 1.71 9.85
CA PRO A 49 17.97 1.22 11.19
C PRO A 49 18.57 -0.16 11.44
N ASP A 50 19.11 -0.40 12.64
CA ASP A 50 19.85 -1.64 12.96
C ASP A 50 18.95 -2.89 13.07
N ASN A 51 17.65 -2.73 13.25
CA ASN A 51 16.71 -3.79 13.63
C ASN A 51 15.53 -3.95 12.66
N LEU A 52 15.80 -3.87 11.36
CA LEU A 52 14.78 -4.11 10.33
C LEU A 52 14.40 -5.59 10.23
N ASP A 53 13.11 -5.85 10.03
CA ASP A 53 12.55 -7.18 9.78
C ASP A 53 11.49 -7.14 8.66
N PHE A 54 11.20 -8.31 8.09
CA PHE A 54 10.02 -8.52 7.26
C PHE A 54 9.24 -9.73 7.76
N ALA A 55 7.98 -9.51 8.14
CA ALA A 55 7.10 -10.56 8.64
C ALA A 55 7.68 -11.33 9.84
N GLY A 56 8.43 -10.64 10.71
CA GLY A 56 9.10 -11.23 11.87
C GLY A 56 10.42 -11.94 11.54
N GLU A 57 10.86 -11.94 10.28
CA GLU A 57 12.16 -12.47 9.85
C GLU A 57 13.18 -11.31 9.78
N PRO A 58 14.21 -11.28 10.65
CA PRO A 58 15.16 -10.17 10.73
C PRO A 58 16.08 -10.10 9.51
N LEU A 59 16.43 -8.88 9.10
CA LEU A 59 17.42 -8.64 8.06
C LEU A 59 18.84 -8.73 8.67
N PRO A 60 19.78 -9.50 8.08
CA PRO A 60 21.15 -9.63 8.58
C PRO A 60 22.01 -8.42 8.16
N LEU A 61 21.72 -7.24 8.71
CA LEU A 61 22.36 -5.96 8.35
C LEU A 61 23.86 -5.87 8.71
N ASN A 62 24.38 -6.81 9.49
CA ASN A 62 25.83 -6.94 9.72
C ASN A 62 26.58 -7.37 8.45
N SER A 63 25.89 -7.94 7.45
CA SER A 63 26.49 -8.24 6.16
C SER A 63 26.60 -6.97 5.32
N PRO A 64 27.80 -6.61 4.82
CA PRO A 64 27.99 -5.41 4.01
C PRO A 64 27.09 -5.36 2.76
N ASP A 65 26.88 -6.49 2.08
CA ASP A 65 26.05 -6.54 0.88
C ASP A 65 24.57 -6.24 1.20
N ILE A 66 24.07 -6.77 2.31
CA ILE A 66 22.68 -6.60 2.75
C ILE A 66 22.47 -5.15 3.21
N LEU A 67 23.43 -4.58 3.93
CA LEU A 67 23.41 -3.18 4.32
C LEU A 67 23.36 -2.25 3.10
N GLU A 68 24.24 -2.44 2.11
CA GLU A 68 24.27 -1.64 0.89
C GLU A 68 22.97 -1.75 0.08
N ARG A 69 22.41 -2.96 -0.04
CA ARG A 69 21.14 -3.20 -0.74
C ARG A 69 19.96 -2.53 -0.03
N MET A 70 19.95 -2.56 1.29
CA MET A 70 18.92 -1.91 2.11
C MET A 70 19.04 -0.38 2.05
N ASP A 71 20.24 0.16 2.25
CA ASP A 71 20.54 1.59 2.17
C ASP A 71 20.09 2.18 0.83
N ARG A 72 20.43 1.49 -0.26
CA ARG A 72 20.03 1.90 -1.62
C ARG A 72 18.52 2.04 -1.75
N GLU A 73 17.73 1.09 -1.25
CA GLU A 73 16.26 1.18 -1.39
C GLU A 73 15.66 2.23 -0.46
N LEU A 74 16.23 2.48 0.73
CA LEU A 74 15.83 3.63 1.56
C LEU A 74 16.10 4.95 0.84
N LEU A 75 17.29 5.11 0.25
CA LEU A 75 17.69 6.32 -0.48
C LEU A 75 16.75 6.58 -1.65
N VAL A 76 16.52 5.59 -2.50
CA VAL A 76 15.67 5.74 -3.70
C VAL A 76 14.24 6.11 -3.33
N ASN A 77 13.66 5.47 -2.31
CA ASN A 77 12.25 5.70 -1.96
C ASN A 77 12.04 6.96 -1.11
N THR A 78 13.05 7.39 -0.34
CA THR A 78 12.99 8.66 0.40
C THR A 78 13.08 9.86 -0.55
N TYR A 79 13.99 9.82 -1.52
CA TYR A 79 14.23 10.94 -2.43
C TYR A 79 13.36 10.94 -3.69
N TRP A 80 12.34 10.09 -3.73
CA TRP A 80 11.25 10.16 -4.69
C TRP A 80 9.95 10.62 -4.02
N GLN A 81 10.00 11.80 -3.38
CA GLN A 81 8.96 12.26 -2.44
C GLN A 81 7.59 12.40 -3.09
N SER A 82 7.50 12.76 -4.37
CA SER A 82 6.22 12.88 -5.09
C SER A 82 5.48 11.54 -5.16
N ASN A 83 6.20 10.46 -5.44
CA ASN A 83 5.64 9.12 -5.45
C ASN A 83 5.36 8.63 -4.02
N GLY A 84 6.27 8.88 -3.08
CA GLY A 84 6.05 8.57 -1.66
C GLY A 84 4.78 9.21 -1.10
N LEU A 85 4.54 10.50 -1.33
CA LEU A 85 3.32 11.20 -0.91
C LEU A 85 2.05 10.58 -1.53
N LEU A 86 2.09 10.16 -2.79
CA LEU A 86 0.96 9.44 -3.40
C LEU A 86 0.72 8.08 -2.73
N MET A 87 1.78 7.36 -2.35
CA MET A 87 1.69 6.11 -1.61
C MET A 87 1.09 6.32 -0.22
N PHE A 88 1.48 7.36 0.53
CA PHE A 88 0.85 7.71 1.81
C PHE A 88 -0.66 7.97 1.65
N LYS A 89 -1.02 8.83 0.69
CA LYS A 89 -2.43 9.18 0.41
C LYS A 89 -3.26 7.94 0.09
N ARG A 90 -2.74 7.04 -0.75
CA ARG A 90 -3.44 5.81 -1.16
C ARG A 90 -3.45 4.73 -0.09
N SER A 91 -2.40 4.63 0.71
CA SER A 91 -2.31 3.66 1.82
C SER A 91 -3.44 3.89 2.82
N LYS A 92 -3.68 5.16 3.20
CA LYS A 92 -4.82 5.54 4.06
C LYS A 92 -6.17 5.08 3.51
N LYS A 93 -6.33 5.08 2.18
CA LYS A 93 -7.55 4.68 1.49
C LYS A 93 -7.69 3.15 1.38
N TYR A 94 -6.62 2.42 1.08
CA TYR A 94 -6.72 1.00 0.69
C TYR A 94 -6.26 0.00 1.75
N PHE A 95 -5.36 0.37 2.67
CA PHE A 95 -4.96 -0.52 3.76
C PHE A 95 -6.12 -1.00 4.62
N PRO A 96 -7.11 -0.17 4.99
CA PRO A 96 -8.27 -0.64 5.76
C PRO A 96 -9.10 -1.75 5.07
N ILE A 97 -8.94 -1.92 3.75
CA ILE A 97 -9.58 -3.01 2.97
C ILE A 97 -8.66 -4.23 2.91
N ILE A 98 -7.34 -4.02 2.76
CA ILE A 98 -6.34 -5.09 2.62
C ILE A 98 -6.08 -5.80 3.96
N GLU A 99 -5.83 -5.04 5.03
CA GLU A 99 -5.37 -5.56 6.33
C GLU A 99 -6.32 -6.62 6.93
N PRO A 100 -7.66 -6.44 6.92
CA PRO A 100 -8.58 -7.47 7.42
C PRO A 100 -8.52 -8.77 6.61
N ILE A 101 -8.25 -8.70 5.31
CA ILE A 101 -8.14 -9.87 4.44
C ILE A 101 -6.82 -10.60 4.72
N LEU A 102 -5.69 -9.87 4.84
CA LEU A 102 -4.41 -10.48 5.24
C LEU A 102 -4.57 -11.23 6.57
N LYS A 103 -5.16 -10.55 7.56
CA LYS A 103 -5.44 -11.12 8.88
C LYS A 103 -6.33 -12.38 8.80
N LYS A 104 -7.40 -12.35 8.02
CA LYS A 104 -8.30 -13.50 7.80
C LYS A 104 -7.54 -14.74 7.29
N HIS A 105 -6.51 -14.53 6.46
CA HIS A 105 -5.70 -15.60 5.88
C HIS A 105 -4.42 -15.93 6.68
N ASN A 106 -4.22 -15.30 7.85
CA ASN A 106 -2.99 -15.40 8.63
C ASN A 106 -1.73 -15.01 7.83
N ILE A 107 -1.87 -14.07 6.89
CA ILE A 107 -0.75 -13.44 6.21
C ILE A 107 -0.23 -12.31 7.11
N PRO A 108 1.10 -12.22 7.34
CA PRO A 108 1.70 -11.10 8.05
C PRO A 108 1.31 -9.74 7.45
N ASP A 109 1.00 -8.77 8.30
CA ASP A 109 0.50 -7.45 7.88
C ASP A 109 1.47 -6.72 6.94
N ASP A 110 2.77 -6.97 7.09
CA ASP A 110 3.84 -6.44 6.25
C ASP A 110 3.63 -6.69 4.75
N PHE A 111 2.89 -7.73 4.36
CA PHE A 111 2.60 -7.98 2.94
C PHE A 111 1.70 -6.92 2.29
N LYS A 112 1.07 -6.01 3.05
CA LYS A 112 0.40 -4.84 2.45
C LYS A 112 1.38 -3.94 1.71
N TYR A 113 2.65 -3.89 2.14
CA TYR A 113 3.71 -3.12 1.46
C TYR A 113 4.16 -3.78 0.14
N LEU A 114 3.94 -5.09 -0.02
CA LEU A 114 4.10 -5.76 -1.30
C LEU A 114 3.16 -5.14 -2.36
N ALA A 115 1.88 -4.94 -2.02
CA ALA A 115 0.93 -4.26 -2.91
C ALA A 115 1.36 -2.81 -3.26
N VAL A 116 2.08 -2.16 -2.34
CA VAL A 116 2.64 -0.82 -2.60
C VAL A 116 3.77 -0.88 -3.62
N ILE A 117 4.71 -1.82 -3.52
CA ILE A 117 5.80 -1.89 -4.53
C ILE A 117 5.31 -2.38 -5.90
N GLU A 118 4.23 -3.17 -5.95
CA GLU A 118 3.68 -3.70 -7.19
C GLU A 118 2.98 -2.64 -8.04
N SER A 119 2.23 -1.75 -7.40
CA SER A 119 1.44 -0.76 -8.14
C SER A 119 1.44 0.64 -7.56
N GLY A 120 1.94 0.86 -6.34
CA GLY A 120 1.66 2.07 -5.59
C GLY A 120 0.17 2.21 -5.27
N LEU A 121 -0.50 1.06 -5.07
CA LEU A 121 -1.93 0.94 -4.77
C LEU A 121 -2.84 1.56 -5.85
N THR A 122 -2.54 1.30 -7.12
CA THR A 122 -3.39 1.66 -8.25
C THR A 122 -3.70 0.46 -9.13
N ASN A 123 -4.76 0.58 -9.93
CA ASN A 123 -5.14 -0.39 -10.95
C ASN A 123 -4.21 -0.29 -12.17
N ALA A 124 -2.94 -0.66 -11.96
CA ALA A 124 -1.88 -0.62 -12.97
C ALA A 124 -1.96 -1.80 -13.95
N VAL A 125 -1.28 -1.67 -15.08
CA VAL A 125 -1.11 -2.71 -16.09
C VAL A 125 0.36 -2.79 -16.43
N SER A 126 0.98 -3.96 -16.24
CA SER A 126 2.36 -4.18 -16.66
C SER A 126 2.45 -4.49 -18.15
N PRO A 127 3.62 -4.24 -18.78
CA PRO A 127 3.87 -4.68 -20.17
C PRO A 127 3.68 -6.19 -20.37
N ALA A 128 3.94 -6.99 -19.34
CA ALA A 128 3.75 -8.45 -19.36
C ALA A 128 2.28 -8.89 -19.18
N GLY A 129 1.37 -7.96 -18.88
CA GLY A 129 -0.06 -8.24 -18.76
C GLY A 129 -0.56 -8.50 -17.33
N ALA A 130 0.28 -8.28 -16.31
CA ALA A 130 -0.15 -8.22 -14.92
C ALA A 130 -1.09 -7.03 -14.70
N ARG A 131 -2.11 -7.18 -13.83
CA ARG A 131 -3.14 -6.14 -13.64
C ARG A 131 -3.55 -5.95 -12.20
N GLY A 132 -4.02 -4.74 -11.91
CA GLY A 132 -4.62 -4.37 -10.64
C GLY A 132 -3.59 -4.01 -9.58
N VAL A 133 -4.08 -3.81 -8.35
CA VAL A 133 -3.25 -3.38 -7.20
C VAL A 133 -2.14 -4.39 -6.89
N TRP A 134 -2.46 -5.68 -7.02
CA TRP A 134 -1.57 -6.80 -6.72
C TRP A 134 -0.78 -7.33 -7.93
N GLN A 135 -0.89 -6.66 -9.09
CA GLN A 135 -0.24 -7.06 -10.35
C GLN A 135 -0.37 -8.56 -10.64
N ILE A 136 -1.60 -9.08 -10.62
CA ILE A 136 -1.85 -10.51 -10.80
C ILE A 136 -1.81 -10.87 -12.29
N MET A 137 -1.07 -11.94 -12.62
CA MET A 137 -1.04 -12.50 -13.96
C MET A 137 -2.37 -13.17 -14.34
N PRO A 138 -2.79 -13.12 -15.61
CA PRO A 138 -4.11 -13.64 -16.01
C PRO A 138 -4.27 -15.14 -15.77
N ALA A 139 -3.20 -15.93 -15.91
CA ALA A 139 -3.21 -17.36 -15.60
C ALA A 139 -3.44 -17.59 -14.11
N THR A 140 -2.63 -16.97 -13.25
CA THR A 140 -2.76 -17.03 -11.80
C THR A 140 -4.13 -16.59 -11.31
N ALA A 141 -4.69 -15.54 -11.89
CA ALA A 141 -6.04 -15.07 -11.57
C ALA A 141 -7.10 -16.17 -11.82
N ARG A 142 -7.08 -16.77 -13.01
CA ARG A 142 -8.04 -17.82 -13.40
C ARG A 142 -7.88 -19.10 -12.58
N GLU A 143 -6.63 -19.52 -12.34
CA GLU A 143 -6.32 -20.67 -11.48
C GLU A 143 -6.86 -20.50 -10.06
N ASN A 144 -6.96 -19.24 -9.59
CA ASN A 144 -7.49 -18.91 -8.27
C ASN A 144 -8.97 -18.49 -8.28
N GLY A 145 -9.67 -18.74 -9.39
CA GLY A 145 -11.12 -18.57 -9.50
C GLY A 145 -11.60 -17.17 -9.87
N LEU A 146 -10.70 -16.26 -10.25
CA LEU A 146 -11.10 -14.95 -10.76
C LEU A 146 -11.56 -15.03 -12.21
N GLU A 147 -12.60 -14.27 -12.51
CA GLU A 147 -13.07 -14.07 -13.87
C GLU A 147 -12.20 -13.05 -14.61
N VAL A 148 -11.67 -13.46 -15.76
CA VAL A 148 -10.81 -12.64 -16.63
C VAL A 148 -11.20 -12.86 -18.09
N ASN A 149 -12.05 -11.96 -18.60
CA ASN A 149 -12.54 -11.87 -19.98
C ASN A 149 -12.74 -10.40 -20.41
N ASP A 150 -13.35 -10.18 -21.57
CA ASP A 150 -13.51 -8.85 -22.15
C ASP A 150 -14.57 -7.97 -21.44
N ASN A 151 -15.60 -8.56 -20.81
CA ASN A 151 -16.58 -7.84 -20.01
C ASN A 151 -16.08 -7.56 -18.59
N VAL A 152 -15.41 -8.54 -17.98
CA VAL A 152 -15.06 -8.59 -16.55
C VAL A 152 -13.61 -9.00 -16.37
N ASP A 153 -12.86 -8.23 -15.58
CA ASP A 153 -11.51 -8.58 -15.14
C ASP A 153 -11.38 -8.31 -13.64
N GLU A 154 -11.63 -9.36 -12.85
CA GLU A 154 -11.68 -9.30 -11.38
C GLU A 154 -10.31 -9.06 -10.73
N ARG A 155 -9.21 -9.03 -11.51
CA ARG A 155 -7.91 -8.57 -11.02
C ARG A 155 -7.91 -7.11 -10.59
N TYR A 156 -8.83 -6.30 -11.14
CA TYR A 156 -9.04 -4.92 -10.72
C TYR A 156 -9.95 -4.79 -9.48
N HIS A 157 -10.55 -5.88 -9.01
CA HIS A 157 -11.37 -5.88 -7.82
C HIS A 157 -10.48 -6.09 -6.58
N LEU A 158 -10.27 -5.04 -5.79
CA LEU A 158 -9.27 -5.04 -4.70
C LEU A 158 -9.43 -6.20 -3.72
N GLU A 159 -10.64 -6.43 -3.18
CA GLU A 159 -10.89 -7.51 -2.21
C GLU A 159 -10.54 -8.89 -2.81
N LYS A 160 -11.09 -9.21 -3.99
CA LYS A 160 -10.85 -10.48 -4.68
C LYS A 160 -9.39 -10.68 -5.06
N ALA A 161 -8.71 -9.64 -5.55
CA ALA A 161 -7.30 -9.69 -5.86
C ALA A 161 -6.44 -9.91 -4.60
N THR A 162 -6.81 -9.30 -3.47
CA THR A 162 -6.13 -9.50 -2.19
C THR A 162 -6.27 -10.94 -1.71
N GLU A 163 -7.45 -11.55 -1.84
CA GLU A 163 -7.68 -12.96 -1.52
C GLU A 163 -6.80 -13.89 -2.37
N VAL A 164 -6.62 -13.58 -3.67
CA VAL A 164 -5.71 -14.34 -4.55
C VAL A 164 -4.24 -14.16 -4.15
N ALA A 165 -3.83 -12.93 -3.84
CA ALA A 165 -2.48 -12.66 -3.36
C ALA A 165 -2.17 -13.46 -2.08
N CYS A 166 -3.13 -13.52 -1.14
CA CYS A 166 -2.99 -14.34 0.08
C CYS A 166 -2.80 -15.83 -0.24
N LYS A 167 -3.61 -16.40 -1.15
CA LYS A 167 -3.47 -17.80 -1.57
C LYS A 167 -2.10 -18.09 -2.18
N TYR A 168 -1.62 -17.19 -3.04
CA TYR A 168 -0.30 -17.31 -3.64
C TYR A 168 0.79 -17.29 -2.57
N LEU A 169 0.76 -16.30 -1.67
CA LEU A 169 1.76 -16.15 -0.61
C LEU A 169 1.80 -17.34 0.37
N LEU A 170 0.64 -17.89 0.75
CA LEU A 170 0.58 -19.10 1.58
C LEU A 170 1.24 -20.29 0.88
N LYS A 171 0.91 -20.50 -0.41
CA LYS A 171 1.54 -21.56 -1.22
C LYS A 171 3.05 -21.37 -1.32
N SER A 172 3.51 -20.14 -1.57
CA SER A 172 4.93 -19.83 -1.61
C SER A 172 5.62 -20.07 -0.26
N LYS A 173 4.98 -19.70 0.86
CA LYS A 173 5.50 -19.93 2.20
C LYS A 173 5.59 -21.42 2.53
N GLU A 174 4.60 -22.21 2.12
CA GLU A 174 4.58 -23.67 2.28
C GLU A 174 5.70 -24.32 1.47
N GLU A 175 5.89 -23.92 0.21
CA GLU A 175 6.89 -24.50 -0.69
C GLU A 175 8.34 -24.10 -0.35
N LEU A 176 8.54 -22.86 0.13
CA LEU A 176 9.88 -22.26 0.28
C LEU A 176 10.33 -22.11 1.73
N GLY A 177 9.43 -22.25 2.70
CA GLY A 177 9.78 -22.30 4.12
C GLY A 177 9.97 -20.96 4.82
N SER A 178 10.14 -19.83 4.13
CA SER A 178 10.25 -18.48 4.75
C SER A 178 9.38 -17.41 4.06
N TRP A 179 9.01 -16.36 4.79
CA TRP A 179 8.24 -15.23 4.27
C TRP A 179 9.07 -14.36 3.33
N THR A 180 10.36 -14.20 3.63
CA THR A 180 11.32 -13.52 2.75
C THR A 180 11.43 -14.20 1.38
N LEU A 181 11.49 -15.54 1.33
CA LEU A 181 11.47 -16.29 0.08
C LEU A 181 10.08 -16.27 -0.58
N ALA A 182 9.00 -16.29 0.20
CA ALA A 182 7.64 -16.17 -0.34
C ALA A 182 7.43 -14.82 -1.05
N ALA A 183 7.94 -13.72 -0.48
CA ALA A 183 7.92 -12.41 -1.12
C ALA A 183 8.74 -12.39 -2.42
N ALA A 184 9.95 -12.96 -2.41
CA ALA A 184 10.78 -13.06 -3.61
C ALA A 184 10.08 -13.88 -4.72
N ALA A 185 9.38 -14.95 -4.33
CA ALA A 185 8.65 -15.79 -5.26
C ALA A 185 7.38 -15.14 -5.81
N TYR A 186 6.83 -14.11 -5.16
CA TYR A 186 5.76 -13.30 -5.74
C TYR A 186 6.21 -12.63 -7.04
N ASN A 187 7.46 -12.14 -7.08
CA ASN A 187 8.06 -11.54 -8.26
C ASN A 187 8.59 -12.58 -9.27
N ALA A 188 9.35 -13.58 -8.80
CA ALA A 188 10.08 -14.49 -9.69
C ALA A 188 9.40 -15.85 -9.95
N GLY A 189 8.28 -16.12 -9.28
CA GLY A 189 7.63 -17.43 -9.29
C GLY A 189 8.29 -18.46 -8.37
N ASN A 190 7.49 -19.34 -7.75
CA ASN A 190 7.98 -20.38 -6.85
C ASN A 190 9.00 -21.33 -7.50
N ALA A 191 8.74 -21.74 -8.73
CA ALA A 191 9.64 -22.62 -9.48
C ALA A 191 10.99 -21.97 -9.76
N GLY A 192 10.99 -20.66 -10.05
CA GLY A 192 12.20 -19.87 -10.30
C GLY A 192 13.08 -19.78 -9.07
N VAL A 193 12.49 -19.38 -7.93
CA VAL A 193 13.21 -19.28 -6.65
C VAL A 193 13.70 -20.65 -6.19
N SER A 194 12.83 -21.68 -6.19
CA SER A 194 13.19 -23.05 -5.83
C SER A 194 14.35 -23.60 -6.67
N ARG A 195 14.37 -23.33 -7.98
CA ARG A 195 15.47 -23.73 -8.85
C ARG A 195 16.77 -23.07 -8.44
N ARG A 196 16.77 -21.75 -8.19
CA ARG A 196 17.98 -21.00 -7.82
C ARG A 196 18.54 -21.43 -6.47
N LEU A 197 17.67 -21.70 -5.48
CA LEU A 197 18.07 -22.25 -4.18
C LEU A 197 18.84 -23.56 -4.36
N ARG A 198 18.32 -24.48 -5.18
CA ARG A 198 18.99 -25.76 -5.47
C ARG A 198 20.29 -25.59 -6.24
N GLU A 199 20.31 -24.75 -7.27
CA GLU A 199 21.50 -24.51 -8.11
C GLU A 199 22.67 -23.93 -7.30
N GLN A 200 22.37 -23.08 -6.31
CA GLN A 200 23.37 -22.40 -5.50
C GLN A 200 23.64 -23.09 -4.16
N ASN A 201 22.88 -24.15 -3.84
CA ASN A 201 22.96 -24.88 -2.58
C ASN A 201 22.84 -23.98 -1.34
N VAL A 202 21.87 -23.05 -1.37
CA VAL A 202 21.52 -22.15 -0.27
C VAL A 202 20.03 -22.26 0.07
N SER A 203 19.64 -21.83 1.27
CA SER A 203 18.29 -22.08 1.82
C SER A 203 17.52 -20.81 2.24
N ASN A 204 18.10 -19.63 2.08
CA ASN A 204 17.47 -18.37 2.49
C ASN A 204 17.62 -17.29 1.40
N TYR A 205 16.85 -16.22 1.52
CA TYR A 205 16.84 -15.13 0.53
C TYR A 205 18.16 -14.35 0.48
N TYR A 206 18.80 -14.13 1.63
CA TYR A 206 19.94 -13.23 1.75
C TYR A 206 21.19 -13.81 1.09
N ASP A 207 21.40 -15.12 1.19
CA ASP A 207 22.50 -15.84 0.52
C ASP A 207 22.20 -16.16 -0.96
N LEU A 208 20.95 -16.00 -1.40
CA LEU A 208 20.52 -16.39 -2.74
C LEU A 208 20.81 -15.30 -3.78
N LEU A 209 21.67 -15.61 -4.75
CA LEU A 209 21.93 -14.74 -5.89
C LEU A 209 20.74 -14.77 -6.86
N LEU A 210 20.04 -13.63 -6.92
CA LEU A 210 18.89 -13.40 -7.79
C LEU A 210 19.22 -12.36 -8.86
N GLY A 211 18.38 -12.29 -9.90
CA GLY A 211 18.47 -11.19 -10.88
C GLY A 211 18.17 -9.84 -10.21
N GLU A 212 18.58 -8.74 -10.84
CA GLU A 212 18.53 -7.40 -10.23
C GLU A 212 17.14 -7.06 -9.66
N GLU A 213 16.07 -7.33 -10.42
CA GLU A 213 14.70 -7.04 -10.00
C GLU A 213 14.31 -7.80 -8.71
N THR A 214 14.39 -9.14 -8.73
CA THR A 214 13.99 -9.99 -7.59
C THR A 214 14.93 -9.84 -6.39
N GLY A 215 16.23 -9.65 -6.66
CA GLY A 215 17.25 -9.41 -5.63
C GLY A 215 17.06 -8.09 -4.89
N ARG A 216 16.33 -7.13 -5.48
CA ARG A 216 15.95 -5.88 -4.82
C ARG A 216 14.56 -5.92 -4.19
N TYR A 217 13.74 -6.89 -4.59
CA TYR A 217 12.31 -6.91 -4.30
C TYR A 217 12.00 -6.87 -2.80
N LEU A 218 12.65 -7.71 -1.98
CA LEU A 218 12.43 -7.70 -0.53
C LEU A 218 12.85 -6.38 0.11
N PHE A 219 14.03 -5.86 -0.26
CA PHE A 219 14.54 -4.59 0.27
C PHE A 219 13.64 -3.40 -0.07
N ARG A 220 13.03 -3.41 -1.26
CA ARG A 220 12.01 -2.42 -1.64
C ARG A 220 10.78 -2.49 -0.74
N ILE A 221 10.32 -3.68 -0.40
CA ILE A 221 9.18 -3.85 0.52
C ILE A 221 9.54 -3.31 1.90
N VAL A 222 10.71 -3.70 2.42
CA VAL A 222 11.17 -3.28 3.75
C VAL A 222 11.40 -1.77 3.81
N ALA A 223 11.97 -1.17 2.76
CA ALA A 223 12.19 0.28 2.69
C ALA A 223 10.86 1.04 2.72
N LEU A 224 9.87 0.58 1.95
CA LEU A 224 8.54 1.19 2.00
C LEU A 224 7.82 0.93 3.33
N LYS A 225 7.95 -0.26 3.93
CA LYS A 225 7.45 -0.54 5.29
C LYS A 225 7.99 0.51 6.27
N GLU A 226 9.30 0.70 6.27
CA GLU A 226 10.00 1.63 7.16
C GLU A 226 9.56 3.08 6.93
N ILE A 227 9.63 3.56 5.68
CA ILE A 227 9.26 4.93 5.33
C ILE A 227 7.78 5.22 5.62
N LEU A 228 6.87 4.32 5.26
CA LEU A 228 5.43 4.50 5.46
C LEU A 228 5.03 4.42 6.94
N SER A 229 5.80 3.69 7.76
CA SER A 229 5.57 3.59 9.20
C SER A 229 6.18 4.77 9.96
N ASN A 230 7.26 5.36 9.44
CA ASN A 230 8.02 6.43 10.08
C ASN A 230 8.16 7.69 9.20
N PRO A 231 7.06 8.28 8.67
CA PRO A 231 7.12 9.36 7.67
C PRO A 231 7.98 10.55 8.08
N ALA A 232 7.89 10.97 9.34
CA ALA A 232 8.59 12.14 9.84
C ALA A 232 10.11 11.98 9.84
N ILE A 233 10.62 10.75 10.09
CA ILE A 233 12.06 10.44 10.06
C ILE A 233 12.61 10.66 8.65
N TYR A 234 11.82 10.33 7.63
CA TYR A 234 12.21 10.42 6.22
C TYR A 234 11.73 11.71 5.53
N GLY A 235 11.35 12.73 6.30
CA GLY A 235 11.00 14.05 5.78
C GLY A 235 9.63 14.14 5.10
N PHE A 236 8.77 13.13 5.24
CA PHE A 236 7.39 13.19 4.77
C PHE A 236 6.50 13.89 5.79
N ASN A 237 6.06 15.09 5.45
CA ASN A 237 5.21 15.91 6.29
C ASN A 237 3.85 16.07 5.60
N PHE A 238 2.77 15.70 6.29
CA PHE A 238 1.39 15.84 5.81
C PHE A 238 0.43 15.83 7.00
N ARG A 239 -0.78 16.38 6.81
CA ARG A 239 -1.88 16.27 7.76
C ARG A 239 -2.82 15.15 7.34
N ASP A 240 -3.62 14.63 8.26
CA ASP A 240 -4.61 13.60 7.95
C ASP A 240 -5.58 14.01 6.83
N LYS A 241 -5.97 15.29 6.77
CA LYS A 241 -6.83 15.82 5.70
C LYS A 241 -6.18 15.85 4.32
N ASP A 242 -4.86 15.76 4.25
CA ASP A 242 -4.13 15.70 2.99
C ASP A 242 -4.18 14.28 2.40
N LEU A 243 -4.50 13.25 3.19
CA LEU A 243 -4.57 11.87 2.74
C LEU A 243 -5.89 11.57 2.02
N TYR A 244 -5.91 10.53 1.17
CA TYR A 244 -7.15 10.13 0.53
C TYR A 244 -8.03 9.34 1.49
N SER A 245 -9.34 9.51 1.34
CA SER A 245 -10.36 8.74 2.03
C SER A 245 -11.15 7.85 1.06
N THR A 246 -11.74 6.80 1.60
CA THR A 246 -12.72 5.99 0.85
C THR A 246 -14.04 6.74 0.77
N VAL A 247 -14.61 6.80 -0.44
CA VAL A 247 -15.99 7.25 -0.60
C VAL A 247 -16.91 6.12 -0.15
N PRO A 248 -17.78 6.32 0.86
CA PRO A 248 -18.71 5.29 1.30
C PRO A 248 -19.60 4.82 0.14
N SER A 249 -19.72 3.51 -0.01
CA SER A 249 -20.55 2.85 -1.03
C SER A 249 -21.51 1.84 -0.40
N TYR A 250 -22.41 1.30 -1.22
CA TYR A 250 -23.23 0.12 -0.93
C TYR A 250 -23.22 -0.80 -2.16
N LYS A 251 -23.52 -2.08 -1.95
CA LYS A 251 -23.49 -3.10 -3.01
C LYS A 251 -24.90 -3.28 -3.59
N VAL A 252 -24.99 -3.29 -4.91
CA VAL A 252 -26.20 -3.64 -5.68
C VAL A 252 -25.97 -4.99 -6.34
N GLU A 253 -26.91 -5.91 -6.13
CA GLU A 253 -26.90 -7.25 -6.70
C GLU A 253 -27.39 -7.21 -8.16
N VAL A 254 -26.59 -7.79 -9.06
CA VAL A 254 -26.90 -7.88 -10.50
C VAL A 254 -26.55 -9.27 -11.01
N ASP A 255 -27.56 -10.05 -11.36
CA ASP A 255 -27.44 -11.41 -11.91
C ASP A 255 -27.93 -11.51 -13.37
N THR A 256 -28.27 -10.37 -13.98
CA THR A 256 -28.74 -10.27 -15.37
C THR A 256 -27.75 -9.50 -16.25
N ALA A 257 -28.04 -9.47 -17.54
CA ALA A 257 -27.30 -8.63 -18.48
C ALA A 257 -27.63 -7.16 -18.26
N VAL A 258 -26.61 -6.29 -18.34
CA VAL A 258 -26.77 -4.83 -18.36
C VAL A 258 -26.39 -4.36 -19.75
N THR A 259 -27.35 -3.86 -20.52
CA THR A 259 -27.12 -3.46 -21.92
C THR A 259 -26.38 -2.14 -22.06
N ASP A 260 -26.51 -1.25 -21.08
CA ASP A 260 -25.87 0.07 -21.08
C ASP A 260 -25.58 0.53 -19.64
N PHE A 261 -24.31 0.50 -19.24
CA PHE A 261 -23.90 0.95 -17.92
C PHE A 261 -24.05 2.45 -17.71
N SER A 262 -24.17 3.25 -18.77
CA SER A 262 -24.46 4.69 -18.65
C SER A 262 -25.89 4.90 -18.15
N LYS A 263 -26.86 4.16 -18.70
CA LYS A 263 -28.25 4.20 -18.24
C LYS A 263 -28.40 3.58 -16.85
N PHE A 264 -27.78 2.43 -16.62
CA PHE A 264 -27.74 1.81 -15.29
C PHE A 264 -27.21 2.79 -14.23
N ALA A 265 -26.11 3.51 -14.52
CA ALA A 265 -25.56 4.52 -13.60
C ALA A 265 -26.54 5.66 -13.29
N GLN A 266 -27.32 6.10 -14.30
CA GLN A 266 -28.31 7.17 -14.13
C GLN A 266 -29.43 6.81 -13.15
N GLU A 267 -29.83 5.53 -13.07
CA GLU A 267 -30.81 5.05 -12.08
C GLU A 267 -30.36 5.33 -10.63
N PHE A 268 -29.04 5.38 -10.41
CA PHE A 268 -28.42 5.70 -9.13
C PHE A 268 -27.97 7.17 -8.99
N ASN A 269 -28.36 8.04 -9.93
CA ASN A 269 -27.95 9.45 -9.98
C ASN A 269 -26.42 9.64 -10.05
N ILE A 270 -25.72 8.74 -10.73
CA ILE A 270 -24.28 8.86 -11.01
C ILE A 270 -24.02 8.74 -12.52
N ASN A 271 -22.87 9.22 -12.98
CA ASN A 271 -22.45 9.04 -14.36
C ASN A 271 -21.63 7.75 -14.54
N TYR A 272 -21.44 7.35 -15.80
CA TYR A 272 -20.65 6.16 -16.16
C TYR A 272 -19.23 6.19 -15.57
N LYS A 273 -18.55 7.34 -15.57
CA LYS A 273 -17.20 7.48 -15.01
C LYS A 273 -17.17 7.12 -13.53
N ILE A 274 -18.10 7.64 -12.73
CA ILE A 274 -18.21 7.35 -11.29
C ILE A 274 -18.44 5.85 -11.09
N LEU A 275 -19.36 5.23 -11.84
CA LEU A 275 -19.59 3.79 -11.77
C LEU A 275 -18.29 2.98 -12.00
N LYS A 276 -17.50 3.36 -13.01
CA LYS A 276 -16.23 2.69 -13.34
C LYS A 276 -15.12 2.93 -12.33
N LEU A 277 -15.11 4.08 -11.66
CA LEU A 277 -14.15 4.36 -10.58
C LEU A 277 -14.38 3.45 -9.37
N HIS A 278 -15.64 3.13 -9.06
CA HIS A 278 -16.02 2.19 -8.00
C HIS A 278 -15.94 0.73 -8.45
N ASN A 279 -16.13 0.45 -9.74
CA ASN A 279 -16.14 -0.90 -10.30
C ASN A 279 -15.15 -1.03 -11.46
N PRO A 280 -13.83 -0.87 -11.21
CA PRO A 280 -12.80 -0.89 -12.26
C PRO A 280 -12.65 -2.26 -12.94
N TRP A 281 -13.20 -3.31 -12.32
CA TRP A 281 -13.26 -4.67 -12.82
C TRP A 281 -14.30 -4.87 -13.92
N LEU A 282 -15.31 -4.00 -14.03
CA LEU A 282 -16.13 -3.91 -15.22
C LEU A 282 -15.28 -3.30 -16.33
N ARG A 283 -15.18 -3.96 -17.49
CA ARG A 283 -14.26 -3.54 -18.56
C ARG A 283 -14.98 -2.85 -19.71
N GLN A 284 -16.12 -3.39 -20.10
CA GLN A 284 -16.93 -2.85 -21.19
C GLN A 284 -18.07 -1.94 -20.68
N PRO A 285 -18.72 -1.16 -21.58
CA PRO A 285 -19.87 -0.32 -21.25
C PRO A 285 -21.19 -1.10 -21.07
N HIS A 286 -21.12 -2.43 -21.12
CA HIS A 286 -22.24 -3.35 -20.92
C HIS A 286 -21.73 -4.61 -20.20
N LEU A 287 -22.65 -5.46 -19.75
CA LEU A 287 -22.39 -6.74 -19.12
C LEU A 287 -23.30 -7.80 -19.74
N ASN A 288 -22.72 -8.83 -20.38
CA ASN A 288 -23.51 -9.85 -21.07
C ASN A 288 -24.13 -10.91 -20.13
N ASN A 289 -23.45 -11.25 -19.04
CA ASN A 289 -23.86 -12.17 -17.96
C ASN A 289 -24.82 -13.34 -18.35
N ARG A 290 -24.51 -14.08 -19.41
CA ARG A 290 -25.36 -15.19 -19.89
C ARG A 290 -25.49 -16.32 -18.86
N SER A 291 -24.48 -16.51 -18.02
CA SER A 291 -24.44 -17.51 -16.96
C SER A 291 -25.27 -17.16 -15.74
N ARG A 292 -25.87 -15.95 -15.69
CA ARG A 292 -26.58 -15.42 -14.52
C ARG A 292 -25.74 -15.45 -13.24
N LYS A 293 -24.43 -15.20 -13.37
CA LYS A 293 -23.55 -15.06 -12.22
C LYS A 293 -23.96 -13.82 -11.45
N LEU A 294 -24.11 -13.94 -10.13
CA LEU A 294 -24.40 -12.80 -9.27
C LEU A 294 -23.16 -11.91 -9.12
N TYR A 295 -23.28 -10.65 -9.50
CA TYR A 295 -22.29 -9.60 -9.27
C TYR A 295 -22.76 -8.64 -8.20
N HIS A 296 -21.80 -8.08 -7.47
CA HIS A 296 -22.03 -6.98 -6.54
C HIS A 296 -21.39 -5.73 -7.12
N ILE A 297 -22.21 -4.79 -7.57
CA ILE A 297 -21.76 -3.51 -8.13
C ILE A 297 -21.78 -2.47 -7.01
N GLU A 298 -20.64 -1.82 -6.78
CA GLU A 298 -20.54 -0.76 -5.77
C GLU A 298 -21.08 0.56 -6.29
N ILE A 299 -22.02 1.14 -5.54
CA ILE A 299 -22.62 2.44 -5.81
C ILE A 299 -22.26 3.38 -4.65
N PRO A 300 -21.68 4.57 -4.91
CA PRO A 300 -21.38 5.52 -3.85
C PRO A 300 -22.66 6.06 -3.20
N LYS A 301 -22.56 6.36 -1.90
CA LYS A 301 -23.62 7.10 -1.20
C LYS A 301 -23.74 8.52 -1.77
N LYS A 302 -24.93 9.10 -1.68
CA LYS A 302 -25.22 10.47 -2.15
C LYS A 302 -24.38 11.50 -1.39
N GLY A 303 -24.06 12.62 -2.05
CA GLY A 303 -23.36 13.77 -1.44
C GLY A 303 -21.82 13.77 -1.57
N TYR A 304 -21.22 12.72 -2.12
CA TYR A 304 -19.77 12.62 -2.33
C TYR A 304 -19.31 13.00 -3.75
N TYR A 305 -20.22 12.94 -4.71
CA TYR A 305 -20.01 13.42 -6.07
C TYR A 305 -21.05 14.50 -6.36
N GLN A 306 -20.61 15.62 -6.94
CA GLN A 306 -21.44 16.75 -7.38
C GLN A 306 -21.71 16.66 -8.87
#